data_AF-A0A926L6Y7-F1
#
_entry.id   AF-A0A926L6Y7-F1
#
_cell.length_a   1.000
_cell.length_b   1.000
_cell.length_c   1.000
_cell.angle_alpha   90.00
_cell.angle_beta   90.00
_cell.angle_gamma   90.00
#
_symmetry.space_group_name_H-M   'P 1'
#
loop_
_entity.id
_entity.type
_entity.pdbx_description
1 polymer ?
#
loop_
_entity_poly.entity_id
_entity_poly.type
_entity_poly.pdbx_seq_one_letter_code
_entity_poly.pdbx_strand_id
1 'polypeptide(L)'
;MWPGEQSPTGSPHPQQPDPYRQHGPYAGQPPAPWNAPTVTAPPPPSGGGPGRHRTKAVAVVAAAAVVVAAAVTGAVLLRGGEDDGAAPGPAPSSPSAAASAAADPRGGDDGLKPTVAGWNVVANADLGVAFDVPASWIRQSPDWVTYVAEDDDPDDKPLVAMKAPAVLKEKWCSSDDDRDGSPDHTPLASAGTRGNDGARGTEEIARSDSAAWVYGAYAQPAREKVTTGPVTSFTTASGITGSVATSRSLGVAKENKCDGDGKATTFAFKAADGDLVSWSFFGAAGVGEEVPDATVRRILRTVREYTPADS
;
A
#
# COMPACT_ATOMS: atom_id res chain seq x y z
N MET A 1 76.90 -44.85 -13.45
CA MET A 1 75.64 -44.12 -13.67
C MET A 1 75.45 -43.23 -12.45
N TRP A 2 75.42 -41.91 -12.65
CA TRP A 2 75.52 -40.90 -11.60
C TRP A 2 74.28 -40.83 -10.68
N PRO A 3 74.41 -40.32 -9.44
CA PRO A 3 73.77 -40.86 -8.24
C PRO A 3 72.71 -39.92 -7.61
N GLY A 4 72.04 -40.43 -6.57
CA GLY A 4 71.23 -39.65 -5.63
C GLY A 4 72.03 -39.08 -4.43
N GLU A 5 71.28 -38.60 -3.42
CA GLU A 5 71.65 -38.04 -2.09
C GLU A 5 72.06 -36.54 -2.08
N GLN A 6 71.73 -35.65 -1.11
CA GLN A 6 71.41 -35.71 0.34
C GLN A 6 70.88 -34.33 0.87
N SER A 7 69.95 -34.33 1.86
CA SER A 7 69.81 -33.56 3.17
C SER A 7 70.19 -32.04 3.33
N PRO A 8 70.05 -31.34 4.52
CA PRO A 8 69.03 -31.23 5.59
C PRO A 8 68.77 -29.78 6.18
N THR A 9 67.80 -29.66 7.11
CA THR A 9 67.65 -28.75 8.31
C THR A 9 68.11 -27.27 8.33
N GLY A 10 67.26 -26.37 8.85
CA GLY A 10 67.69 -25.13 9.53
C GLY A 10 66.57 -24.13 9.90
N SER A 11 66.45 -23.80 11.19
CA SER A 11 65.82 -22.56 11.74
C SER A 11 66.88 -21.90 12.64
N PRO A 12 66.98 -20.55 12.78
CA PRO A 12 66.06 -19.77 13.65
C PRO A 12 65.86 -18.26 13.29
N HIS A 13 64.93 -17.60 14.02
CA HIS A 13 64.71 -16.14 14.20
C HIS A 13 65.97 -15.36 14.69
N PRO A 14 66.01 -14.00 14.90
CA PRO A 14 64.96 -12.95 14.86
C PRO A 14 65.37 -11.62 14.14
N GLN A 15 64.43 -10.69 13.82
CA GLN A 15 64.63 -9.23 13.93
C GLN A 15 63.28 -8.47 13.94
N GLN A 16 63.23 -7.45 14.80
CA GLN A 16 62.25 -6.35 14.96
C GLN A 16 63.10 -5.06 14.96
N PRO A 17 62.55 -3.82 14.94
CA PRO A 17 61.44 -3.22 14.18
C PRO A 17 61.94 -2.04 13.29
N ASP A 18 61.12 -1.55 12.34
CA ASP A 18 61.32 -0.20 11.76
C ASP A 18 59.97 0.53 11.63
N PRO A 19 59.85 1.79 12.14
CA PRO A 19 58.61 2.54 12.21
C PRO A 19 58.46 3.53 11.03
N TYR A 20 57.25 4.08 10.88
CA TYR A 20 56.78 5.04 9.87
C TYR A 20 56.10 4.43 8.63
N ARG A 21 54.78 4.20 8.74
CA ARG A 21 53.85 4.72 7.73
C ARG A 21 52.55 5.21 8.36
N GLN A 22 52.17 6.40 7.88
CA GLN A 22 51.10 7.26 8.34
C GLN A 22 49.70 6.64 8.11
N HIS A 23 48.83 6.95 9.06
CA HIS A 23 47.41 6.63 9.13
C HIS A 23 46.60 7.64 8.29
N GLY A 24 45.79 7.12 7.35
CA GLY A 24 44.74 7.85 6.62
C GLY A 24 43.36 7.28 6.94
N PRO A 25 42.28 8.09 6.85
CA PRO A 25 40.98 7.81 7.47
C PRO A 25 40.09 6.85 6.67
N TYR A 26 39.29 6.06 7.39
CA TYR A 26 38.26 5.17 6.86
C TYR A 26 37.14 5.97 6.18
N ALA A 27 36.97 5.78 4.87
CA ALA A 27 35.77 6.12 4.12
C ALA A 27 34.92 4.85 3.94
N GLY A 28 33.62 4.98 4.25
CA GLY A 28 32.65 3.89 4.20
C GLY A 28 32.44 3.33 2.80
N GLN A 29 32.25 2.01 2.72
CA GLN A 29 31.77 1.33 1.53
C GLN A 29 30.28 1.65 1.31
N PRO A 30 29.86 2.06 0.11
CA PRO A 30 28.45 2.13 -0.25
C PRO A 30 27.86 0.71 -0.41
N PRO A 31 26.61 0.45 0.00
CA PRO A 31 25.95 -0.82 -0.27
C PRO A 31 25.66 -0.98 -1.77
N ALA A 32 25.80 -2.23 -2.25
CA ALA A 32 25.69 -2.62 -3.65
C ALA A 32 24.25 -2.45 -4.21
N PRO A 33 24.12 -2.10 -5.50
CA PRO A 33 22.82 -1.91 -6.15
C PRO A 33 22.09 -3.24 -6.36
N TRP A 34 20.80 -3.26 -6.02
CA TRP A 34 19.88 -4.37 -6.24
C TRP A 34 19.61 -4.57 -7.74
N ASN A 35 20.06 -5.70 -8.30
CA ASN A 35 19.65 -6.15 -9.62
C ASN A 35 18.32 -6.91 -9.52
N ALA A 36 17.23 -6.29 -9.98
CA ALA A 36 15.98 -6.98 -10.28
C ALA A 36 15.94 -7.36 -11.78
N PRO A 37 15.36 -8.51 -12.16
CA PRO A 37 15.21 -8.87 -13.57
C PRO A 37 14.24 -7.91 -14.29
N THR A 38 14.71 -7.34 -15.40
CA THR A 38 13.98 -6.42 -16.28
C THR A 38 12.77 -7.09 -16.91
N VAL A 39 11.57 -6.64 -16.54
CA VAL A 39 10.38 -6.68 -17.41
C VAL A 39 10.39 -5.42 -18.26
N THR A 40 10.52 -5.57 -19.58
CA THR A 40 10.50 -4.45 -20.54
C THR A 40 9.08 -3.89 -20.65
N ALA A 41 8.82 -2.75 -20.01
CA ALA A 41 7.66 -1.91 -20.31
C ALA A 41 7.98 -0.97 -21.50
N PRO A 42 7.03 -0.69 -22.40
CA PRO A 42 7.23 0.27 -23.49
C PRO A 42 7.46 1.69 -22.93
N PRO A 43 8.28 2.53 -23.61
CA PRO A 43 8.66 3.83 -23.10
C PRO A 43 7.44 4.78 -23.01
N PRO A 44 7.30 5.54 -21.91
CA PRO A 44 6.30 6.61 -21.84
C PRO A 44 6.66 7.75 -22.81
N PRO A 45 5.67 8.49 -23.33
CA PRO A 45 5.90 9.57 -24.28
C PRO A 45 6.78 10.66 -23.67
N SER A 46 7.83 11.02 -24.41
CA SER A 46 8.79 12.06 -24.11
C SER A 46 8.17 13.46 -24.24
N GLY A 47 7.85 14.07 -23.11
CA GLY A 47 7.56 15.51 -22.99
C GLY A 47 8.74 16.23 -22.33
N GLY A 48 9.58 16.88 -23.13
CA GLY A 48 10.66 17.73 -22.65
C GLY A 48 10.18 19.16 -22.31
N GLY A 49 10.66 19.70 -21.20
CA GLY A 49 10.50 21.12 -20.83
C GLY A 49 10.96 21.40 -19.38
N PRO A 50 11.69 22.49 -19.09
CA PRO A 50 12.62 22.56 -17.96
C PRO A 50 12.01 23.05 -16.65
N GLY A 51 12.49 22.47 -15.55
CA GLY A 51 12.69 23.11 -14.23
C GLY A 51 11.50 23.84 -13.61
N ARG A 52 10.75 23.16 -12.73
CA ARG A 52 10.13 23.76 -11.55
C ARG A 52 9.74 22.68 -10.54
N HIS A 53 9.98 23.00 -9.29
CA HIS A 53 9.74 22.22 -8.07
C HIS A 53 8.44 21.41 -8.15
N ARG A 54 8.57 20.08 -8.10
CA ARG A 54 7.42 19.17 -8.07
C ARG A 54 7.03 18.92 -6.62
N THR A 55 5.80 19.29 -6.29
CA THR A 55 5.22 19.07 -4.97
C THR A 55 4.56 17.70 -4.94
N LYS A 56 4.96 16.89 -3.97
CA LYS A 56 4.22 15.86 -3.24
C LYS A 56 2.95 15.32 -3.91
N ALA A 57 3.05 14.12 -4.48
CA ALA A 57 1.87 13.34 -4.81
C ALA A 57 2.12 11.87 -4.45
N VAL A 58 1.16 11.26 -3.76
CA VAL A 58 0.91 9.82 -3.90
C VAL A 58 0.60 9.62 -5.38
N ALA A 59 1.57 9.15 -6.14
CA ALA A 59 1.37 8.94 -7.56
C ALA A 59 0.45 7.74 -7.77
N VAL A 60 -0.57 7.99 -8.58
CA VAL A 60 -1.71 7.11 -8.83
C VAL A 60 -1.67 6.76 -10.31
N VAL A 61 -1.53 5.48 -10.64
CA VAL A 61 -1.63 4.99 -12.02
C VAL A 61 -2.96 4.28 -12.19
N ALA A 62 -3.84 4.85 -13.02
CA ALA A 62 -5.11 4.27 -13.42
C ALA A 62 -5.07 3.87 -14.90
N ALA A 63 -5.42 2.62 -15.24
CA ALA A 63 -5.74 2.24 -16.61
C ALA A 63 -7.21 2.54 -16.90
N ALA A 64 -7.49 3.31 -17.96
CA ALA A 64 -8.83 3.84 -18.25
C ALA A 64 -9.83 2.75 -18.68
N ALA A 65 -11.00 2.71 -18.03
CA ALA A 65 -12.16 1.94 -18.46
C ALA A 65 -13.24 2.88 -19.05
N VAL A 66 -13.77 2.54 -20.22
CA VAL A 66 -14.78 3.33 -20.95
C VAL A 66 -16.13 3.26 -20.23
N VAL A 67 -16.68 4.41 -19.86
CA VAL A 67 -18.03 4.55 -19.28
C VAL A 67 -19.05 4.65 -20.41
N VAL A 68 -19.97 3.68 -20.50
CA VAL A 68 -21.20 3.81 -21.32
C VAL A 68 -22.33 4.28 -20.41
N ALA A 69 -22.67 5.56 -20.50
CA ALA A 69 -23.90 6.08 -19.91
C ALA A 69 -25.10 5.75 -20.82
N ALA A 70 -25.97 4.84 -20.40
CA ALA A 70 -27.26 4.62 -21.05
C ALA A 70 -28.31 5.57 -20.44
N ALA A 71 -28.66 6.63 -21.16
CA ALA A 71 -29.84 7.44 -20.88
C ALA A 71 -31.08 6.76 -21.48
N VAL A 72 -32.04 6.38 -20.63
CA VAL A 72 -33.37 5.96 -21.10
C VAL A 72 -34.29 7.18 -21.06
N THR A 73 -34.55 7.74 -22.24
CA THR A 73 -35.60 8.72 -22.48
C THR A 73 -36.94 7.98 -22.56
N GLY A 74 -37.87 8.29 -21.67
CA GLY A 74 -39.26 7.82 -21.73
C GLY A 74 -40.22 9.00 -21.69
N ALA A 75 -40.76 9.39 -22.84
CA ALA A 75 -41.91 10.29 -22.94
C ALA A 75 -42.89 9.72 -23.96
N VAL A 76 -44.18 10.06 -23.77
CA VAL A 76 -45.40 9.86 -24.63
C VAL A 76 -46.29 8.69 -24.13
N LEU A 77 -47.59 8.80 -23.81
CA LEU A 77 -48.61 9.87 -23.87
C LEU A 77 -49.87 9.52 -23.01
N LEU A 78 -50.48 10.59 -22.47
CA LEU A 78 -51.89 10.91 -22.18
C LEU A 78 -53.08 9.92 -22.46
N ARG A 79 -53.89 9.72 -21.39
CA ARG A 79 -55.33 10.09 -21.22
C ARG A 79 -56.48 9.17 -21.73
N GLY A 80 -57.24 8.62 -20.75
CA GLY A 80 -58.70 8.81 -20.59
C GLY A 80 -59.66 7.65 -20.96
N GLY A 81 -60.54 7.25 -20.01
CA GLY A 81 -61.78 6.49 -20.24
C GLY A 81 -62.30 5.71 -19.01
N GLU A 82 -63.47 6.10 -18.48
CA GLU A 82 -64.26 5.49 -17.38
C GLU A 82 -64.95 4.14 -17.75
N ASP A 83 -65.09 3.20 -16.80
CA ASP A 83 -66.36 2.69 -16.20
C ASP A 83 -66.24 1.32 -15.47
N ASP A 84 -66.80 1.31 -14.25
CA ASP A 84 -67.38 0.27 -13.36
C ASP A 84 -66.98 -1.22 -13.31
N GLY A 85 -66.78 -1.74 -12.08
CA GLY A 85 -67.07 -3.13 -11.73
C GLY A 85 -66.31 -3.79 -10.55
N ALA A 86 -66.90 -3.74 -9.35
CA ALA A 86 -66.90 -4.72 -8.23
C ALA A 86 -65.65 -5.55 -7.78
N ALA A 87 -65.44 -5.56 -6.45
CA ALA A 87 -64.56 -6.40 -5.59
C ALA A 87 -64.74 -7.93 -5.78
N PRO A 88 -63.89 -8.86 -5.24
CA PRO A 88 -63.00 -8.76 -4.07
C PRO A 88 -61.56 -9.32 -4.22
N GLY A 89 -60.67 -8.94 -3.30
CA GLY A 89 -59.26 -9.35 -3.31
C GLY A 89 -59.02 -10.80 -2.86
N PRO A 90 -57.92 -11.40 -3.35
CA PRO A 90 -57.19 -12.44 -2.65
C PRO A 90 -55.71 -12.05 -2.45
N ALA A 91 -55.17 -12.31 -1.26
CA ALA A 91 -53.72 -12.39 -1.05
C ALA A 91 -53.14 -13.53 -1.91
N PRO A 92 -51.92 -13.42 -2.46
CA PRO A 92 -50.77 -14.01 -1.75
C PRO A 92 -49.38 -13.42 -2.08
N SER A 93 -48.40 -13.95 -1.34
CA SER A 93 -46.98 -14.17 -1.72
C SER A 93 -45.96 -13.06 -1.47
N SER A 94 -45.06 -13.38 -0.54
CA SER A 94 -43.78 -12.71 -0.25
C SER A 94 -43.02 -12.28 -1.51
N PRO A 95 -42.46 -11.07 -1.55
CA PRO A 95 -41.38 -10.78 -2.46
C PRO A 95 -40.09 -11.37 -1.87
N SER A 96 -39.69 -12.53 -2.39
CA SER A 96 -38.27 -12.88 -2.48
C SER A 96 -37.61 -11.81 -3.35
N ALA A 97 -37.07 -10.77 -2.72
CA ALA A 97 -36.19 -9.84 -3.38
C ALA A 97 -34.76 -10.32 -3.14
N ALA A 98 -34.34 -11.31 -3.92
CA ALA A 98 -32.95 -11.38 -4.34
C ALA A 98 -32.69 -10.08 -5.12
N ALA A 99 -32.20 -9.06 -4.41
CA ALA A 99 -31.58 -7.93 -5.07
C ALA A 99 -30.32 -8.50 -5.74
N SER A 100 -30.42 -8.75 -7.05
CA SER A 100 -29.26 -8.95 -7.89
C SER A 100 -28.32 -7.77 -7.64
N ALA A 101 -27.21 -8.06 -6.96
CA ALA A 101 -26.12 -7.11 -6.82
C ALA A 101 -25.75 -6.66 -8.23
N ALA A 102 -25.99 -5.39 -8.54
CA ALA A 102 -25.35 -4.78 -9.70
C ALA A 102 -23.85 -5.06 -9.54
N ALA A 103 -23.23 -5.62 -10.57
CA ALA A 103 -21.81 -5.93 -10.56
C ALA A 103 -21.04 -4.65 -10.21
N ASP A 104 -20.35 -4.63 -9.06
CA ASP A 104 -19.48 -3.54 -8.68
C ASP A 104 -18.33 -3.51 -9.70
N PRO A 105 -18.18 -2.45 -10.52
CA PRO A 105 -17.10 -2.36 -11.51
C PRO A 105 -15.71 -2.27 -10.86
N ARG A 106 -15.64 -2.05 -9.54
CA ARG A 106 -14.41 -2.19 -8.74
C ARG A 106 -14.31 -3.57 -8.08
N GLY A 107 -15.24 -4.47 -8.37
CA GLY A 107 -15.28 -5.85 -7.90
C GLY A 107 -13.98 -6.59 -8.23
N GLY A 108 -13.51 -7.37 -7.27
CA GLY A 108 -12.28 -8.16 -7.34
C GLY A 108 -12.10 -9.00 -6.07
N ASP A 109 -13.20 -9.21 -5.35
CA ASP A 109 -13.27 -9.97 -4.12
C ASP A 109 -13.69 -11.41 -4.37
N ASP A 110 -13.83 -11.85 -5.63
CA ASP A 110 -14.18 -13.22 -6.02
C ASP A 110 -15.42 -13.79 -5.29
N GLY A 111 -16.38 -12.91 -4.95
CA GLY A 111 -17.59 -13.29 -4.21
C GLY A 111 -17.36 -13.55 -2.72
N LEU A 112 -16.20 -13.15 -2.18
CA LEU A 112 -15.91 -13.18 -0.75
C LEU A 112 -16.94 -12.37 0.03
N LYS A 113 -17.37 -12.94 1.14
CA LYS A 113 -18.22 -12.23 2.11
C LYS A 113 -17.36 -11.56 3.17
N PRO A 114 -17.75 -10.36 3.64
CA PRO A 114 -17.07 -9.72 4.76
C PRO A 114 -17.26 -10.56 6.02
N THR A 115 -16.21 -10.68 6.82
CA THR A 115 -16.21 -11.33 8.14
C THR A 115 -16.85 -10.45 9.21
N VAL A 116 -16.93 -9.15 8.96
CA VAL A 116 -17.65 -8.18 9.80
C VAL A 116 -18.92 -7.71 9.08
N ALA A 117 -20.07 -7.85 9.72
CA ALA A 117 -21.34 -7.42 9.12
C ALA A 117 -21.33 -5.93 8.77
N GLY A 118 -21.76 -5.59 7.56
CA GLY A 118 -21.82 -4.22 7.05
C GLY A 118 -20.47 -3.63 6.65
N TRP A 119 -19.42 -4.44 6.51
CA TRP A 119 -18.11 -4.03 6.00
C TRP A 119 -17.93 -4.45 4.55
N ASN A 120 -17.01 -3.81 3.85
CA ASN A 120 -16.63 -4.12 2.47
C ASN A 120 -15.39 -5.02 2.48
N VAL A 121 -15.32 -5.99 1.56
CA VAL A 121 -14.12 -6.82 1.36
C VAL A 121 -13.15 -6.08 0.44
N VAL A 122 -11.89 -6.02 0.83
CA VAL A 122 -10.77 -5.57 0.01
C VAL A 122 -9.90 -6.79 -0.27
N ALA A 123 -9.59 -7.04 -1.53
CA ALA A 123 -8.91 -8.25 -1.95
C ALA A 123 -7.82 -7.91 -2.98
N ASN A 124 -6.69 -8.57 -2.81
CA ASN A 124 -5.57 -8.56 -3.73
C ASN A 124 -5.38 -9.99 -4.25
N ALA A 125 -5.94 -10.25 -5.44
CA ALA A 125 -5.95 -11.58 -6.05
C ALA A 125 -4.55 -12.10 -6.35
N ASP A 126 -3.61 -11.23 -6.75
CA ASP A 126 -2.21 -11.58 -7.00
C ASP A 126 -1.54 -12.25 -5.80
N LEU A 127 -1.96 -11.89 -4.58
CA LEU A 127 -1.41 -12.42 -3.33
C LEU A 127 -2.34 -13.45 -2.67
N GLY A 128 -3.57 -13.62 -3.17
CA GLY A 128 -4.61 -14.38 -2.47
C GLY A 128 -4.90 -13.85 -1.06
N VAL A 129 -4.85 -12.52 -0.85
CA VAL A 129 -5.07 -11.91 0.48
C VAL A 129 -6.25 -10.95 0.47
N ALA A 130 -7.12 -11.09 1.47
CA ALA A 130 -8.26 -10.22 1.69
C ALA A 130 -8.31 -9.68 3.12
N PHE A 131 -8.96 -8.54 3.28
CA PHE A 131 -9.31 -7.93 4.57
C PHE A 131 -10.61 -7.14 4.42
N ASP A 132 -11.22 -6.74 5.52
CA ASP A 132 -12.47 -6.00 5.50
C ASP A 132 -12.26 -4.58 6.03
N VAL A 133 -12.97 -3.62 5.45
CA VAL A 133 -13.00 -2.21 5.88
C VAL A 133 -14.43 -1.74 6.16
N PRO A 134 -14.65 -0.75 7.04
CA PRO A 134 -15.98 -0.17 7.21
C PRO A 134 -16.60 0.29 5.88
N ALA A 135 -17.93 0.24 5.76
CA ALA A 135 -18.65 0.59 4.52
C ALA A 135 -18.33 2.00 3.96
N SER A 136 -17.86 2.92 4.79
CA SER A 136 -17.46 4.27 4.39
C SER A 136 -16.17 4.35 3.59
N TRP A 137 -15.42 3.25 3.48
CA TRP A 137 -14.18 3.16 2.72
C TRP A 137 -14.47 2.76 1.28
N ILE A 138 -13.82 3.44 0.34
CA ILE A 138 -13.97 3.22 -1.09
C ILE A 138 -12.89 2.24 -1.54
N ARG A 139 -13.30 1.08 -2.06
CA ARG A 139 -12.38 0.12 -2.71
C ARG A 139 -11.87 0.73 -4.00
N GLN A 140 -10.57 0.69 -4.24
CA GLN A 140 -10.00 1.02 -5.54
C GLN A 140 -10.08 -0.18 -6.48
N SER A 141 -9.79 0.02 -7.77
CA SER A 141 -9.78 -1.07 -8.74
C SER A 141 -8.72 -2.13 -8.40
N PRO A 142 -8.90 -3.40 -8.80
CA PRO A 142 -7.93 -4.46 -8.52
C PRO A 142 -6.50 -4.12 -8.97
N ASP A 143 -6.35 -3.45 -10.11
CA ASP A 143 -5.04 -3.08 -10.67
C ASP A 143 -4.44 -1.78 -10.09
N TRP A 144 -5.15 -1.11 -9.19
CA TRP A 144 -4.68 0.15 -8.63
C TRP A 144 -3.47 -0.05 -7.72
N VAL A 145 -2.40 0.69 -7.97
CA VAL A 145 -1.22 0.74 -7.12
C VAL A 145 -1.12 2.11 -6.45
N THR A 146 -0.87 2.12 -5.15
CA THR A 146 -0.57 3.30 -4.35
C THR A 146 0.83 3.15 -3.79
N TYR A 147 1.67 4.18 -3.92
CA TYR A 147 3.03 4.17 -3.39
C TYR A 147 3.44 5.54 -2.86
N VAL A 148 4.56 5.56 -2.13
CA VAL A 148 5.29 6.78 -1.77
C VAL A 148 6.75 6.62 -2.20
N ALA A 149 7.36 7.71 -2.66
CA ALA A 149 8.76 7.81 -3.07
C ALA A 149 9.43 8.99 -2.35
N GLU A 150 10.75 9.18 -2.53
CA GLU A 150 11.41 10.39 -2.03
C GLU A 150 11.08 11.59 -2.92
N ASP A 151 10.81 12.75 -2.31
CA ASP A 151 10.43 13.97 -3.04
C ASP A 151 11.53 14.45 -4.02
N ASP A 152 12.79 14.12 -3.74
CA ASP A 152 13.95 14.49 -4.55
C ASP A 152 14.47 13.37 -5.47
N ASP A 153 13.80 12.21 -5.52
CA ASP A 153 14.16 11.13 -6.43
C ASP A 153 13.63 11.39 -7.85
N PRO A 154 14.50 11.64 -8.84
CA PRO A 154 14.07 11.89 -10.21
C PRO A 154 13.42 10.67 -10.89
N ASP A 155 13.68 9.47 -10.41
CA ASP A 155 13.14 8.21 -10.95
C ASP A 155 11.85 7.79 -10.24
N ASP A 156 11.40 8.54 -9.23
CA ASP A 156 10.18 8.29 -8.45
C ASP A 156 10.12 6.84 -7.91
N LYS A 157 11.27 6.34 -7.43
CA LYS A 157 11.38 4.95 -6.99
C LYS A 157 10.55 4.73 -5.72
N PRO A 158 9.62 3.76 -5.71
CA PRO A 158 8.82 3.50 -4.52
C PRO A 158 9.68 3.11 -3.31
N LEU A 159 9.50 3.84 -2.21
CA LEU A 159 9.94 3.44 -0.88
C LEU A 159 9.10 2.27 -0.35
N VAL A 160 7.78 2.33 -0.61
CA VAL A 160 6.80 1.30 -0.30
C VAL A 160 5.58 1.49 -1.20
N ALA A 161 4.92 0.39 -1.55
CA ALA A 161 3.72 0.37 -2.38
C ALA A 161 2.69 -0.62 -1.85
N MET A 162 1.44 -0.50 -2.30
CA MET A 162 0.40 -1.51 -2.10
C MET A 162 -0.58 -1.54 -3.28
N LYS A 163 -1.19 -2.70 -3.51
CA LYS A 163 -2.15 -2.93 -4.59
C LYS A 163 -3.57 -3.05 -4.06
N ALA A 164 -4.54 -2.71 -4.91
CA ALA A 164 -5.98 -2.78 -4.67
C ALA A 164 -6.43 -2.21 -3.31
N PRO A 165 -5.97 -1.00 -2.90
CA PRO A 165 -6.28 -0.49 -1.58
C PRO A 165 -7.75 -0.09 -1.43
N ALA A 166 -8.19 0.06 -0.19
CA ALA A 166 -9.36 0.85 0.14
C ALA A 166 -8.95 2.19 0.74
N VAL A 167 -9.65 3.25 0.35
CA VAL A 167 -9.36 4.64 0.70
C VAL A 167 -10.51 5.23 1.50
N LEU A 168 -10.20 5.86 2.62
CA LEU A 168 -11.16 6.62 3.42
C LEU A 168 -11.09 8.09 3.03
N LYS A 169 -12.24 8.66 2.67
CA LYS A 169 -12.39 10.08 2.28
C LYS A 169 -11.30 10.51 1.29
N GLU A 170 -11.40 10.01 0.08
CA GLU A 170 -10.43 10.25 -1.00
C GLU A 170 -10.11 11.73 -1.24
N LYS A 171 -11.09 12.61 -1.07
CA LYS A 171 -10.95 14.07 -1.20
C LYS A 171 -11.00 14.79 0.14
N TRP A 172 -10.31 14.25 1.15
CA TRP A 172 -10.34 14.79 2.51
C TRP A 172 -9.67 16.17 2.61
N CYS A 173 -8.46 16.28 2.08
CA CYS A 173 -7.78 17.56 1.92
C CYS A 173 -7.61 17.89 0.44
N SER A 174 -7.65 19.17 0.12
CA SER A 174 -7.50 19.65 -1.25
C SER A 174 -6.67 20.93 -1.26
N SER A 175 -5.64 20.95 -2.10
CA SER A 175 -4.73 22.08 -2.30
C SER A 175 -4.39 22.23 -3.79
N ASP A 176 -4.13 23.46 -4.21
CA ASP A 176 -3.64 23.83 -5.54
C ASP A 176 -2.32 24.57 -5.28
N ASP A 177 -1.32 23.80 -4.82
CA ASP A 177 -0.07 24.37 -4.30
C ASP A 177 0.83 24.86 -5.45
N ASP A 178 0.69 24.29 -6.66
CA ASP A 178 1.39 24.72 -7.87
C ASP A 178 0.67 25.85 -8.64
N ARG A 179 -0.60 26.13 -8.29
CA ARG A 179 -1.43 27.20 -8.84
C ARG A 179 -1.75 27.00 -10.32
N ASP A 180 -1.92 25.76 -10.74
CA ASP A 180 -2.32 25.43 -12.10
C ASP A 180 -3.84 25.53 -12.33
N GLY A 181 -4.61 25.71 -11.25
CA GLY A 181 -6.07 25.83 -11.26
C GLY A 181 -6.81 24.49 -11.11
N SER A 182 -6.09 23.39 -10.90
CA SER A 182 -6.61 22.03 -10.69
C SER A 182 -6.16 21.52 -9.32
N PRO A 183 -7.05 21.47 -8.32
CA PRO A 183 -6.62 21.09 -6.99
C PRO A 183 -6.33 19.58 -6.89
N ASP A 184 -5.21 19.26 -6.28
CA ASP A 184 -4.88 17.91 -5.82
C ASP A 184 -5.72 17.54 -4.61
N HIS A 185 -5.83 16.23 -4.39
CA HIS A 185 -6.61 15.65 -3.29
C HIS A 185 -5.77 14.67 -2.49
N THR A 186 -5.72 14.88 -1.17
CA THR A 186 -5.09 13.95 -0.23
C THR A 186 -6.18 13.16 0.52
N PRO A 187 -6.15 11.82 0.49
CA PRO A 187 -7.08 11.02 1.25
C PRO A 187 -6.81 11.10 2.76
N LEU A 188 -7.84 10.88 3.57
CA LEU A 188 -7.66 10.81 5.03
C LEU A 188 -6.83 9.59 5.44
N ALA A 189 -7.10 8.44 4.81
CA ALA A 189 -6.37 7.20 5.06
C ALA A 189 -6.50 6.22 3.88
N SER A 190 -5.57 5.27 3.81
CA SER A 190 -5.57 4.16 2.86
C SER A 190 -5.11 2.87 3.54
N ALA A 191 -5.60 1.73 3.08
CA ALA A 191 -5.16 0.42 3.52
C ALA A 191 -5.14 -0.59 2.37
N GLY A 192 -4.16 -1.48 2.34
CA GLY A 192 -3.94 -2.43 1.24
C GLY A 192 -2.82 -3.40 1.54
N THR A 193 -2.45 -4.22 0.55
CA THR A 193 -1.46 -5.30 0.72
C THR A 193 -0.38 -5.27 -0.36
N ARG A 194 0.78 -5.86 -0.06
CA ARG A 194 1.89 -6.05 -0.99
C ARG A 194 2.66 -7.34 -0.69
N GLY A 195 3.34 -7.86 -1.72
CA GLY A 195 4.46 -8.80 -1.57
C GLY A 195 5.74 -8.07 -1.17
N ASN A 196 6.63 -8.76 -0.46
CA ASN A 196 7.87 -8.21 0.11
C ASN A 196 9.10 -9.03 -0.29
N ASP A 197 9.26 -9.20 -1.59
CA ASP A 197 10.42 -9.89 -2.16
C ASP A 197 11.73 -9.26 -1.71
N GLY A 198 12.68 -10.11 -1.30
CA GLY A 198 14.00 -9.68 -0.83
C GLY A 198 14.06 -9.24 0.63
N ALA A 199 12.95 -9.15 1.35
CA ALA A 199 12.96 -8.93 2.80
C ALA A 199 13.48 -10.16 3.57
N ARG A 200 14.11 -9.94 4.72
CA ARG A 200 14.70 -11.02 5.53
C ARG A 200 13.71 -11.67 6.48
N GLY A 201 12.59 -11.01 6.76
CA GLY A 201 11.55 -11.54 7.63
C GLY A 201 10.47 -10.51 7.98
N THR A 202 9.45 -10.99 8.69
CA THR A 202 8.26 -10.21 9.03
C THR A 202 8.54 -9.04 9.97
N GLU A 203 9.52 -9.17 10.88
CA GLU A 203 9.90 -8.07 11.79
C GLU A 203 10.54 -6.89 11.07
N GLU A 204 11.36 -7.17 10.06
CA GLU A 204 11.97 -6.15 9.21
C GLU A 204 10.86 -5.40 8.46
N ILE A 205 10.00 -6.13 7.75
CA ILE A 205 8.90 -5.57 6.94
C ILE A 205 7.98 -4.71 7.81
N ALA A 206 7.53 -5.23 8.96
CA ALA A 206 6.62 -4.50 9.83
C ALA A 206 7.20 -3.14 10.25
N ARG A 207 8.51 -3.08 10.51
CA ARG A 207 9.21 -1.84 10.87
C ARG A 207 9.45 -0.94 9.66
N SER A 208 10.05 -1.47 8.59
CA SER A 208 10.48 -0.69 7.42
C SER A 208 9.31 -0.07 6.70
N ASP A 209 8.28 -0.84 6.41
CA ASP A 209 7.17 -0.40 5.57
C ASP A 209 6.28 0.57 6.32
N SER A 210 6.07 0.34 7.62
CA SER A 210 5.38 1.29 8.49
C SER A 210 6.11 2.64 8.54
N ALA A 211 7.45 2.62 8.67
CA ALA A 211 8.24 3.85 8.67
C ALA A 211 8.25 4.53 7.29
N ALA A 212 8.34 3.76 6.21
CA ALA A 212 8.36 4.25 4.84
C ALA A 212 7.05 4.96 4.48
N TRP A 213 5.89 4.41 4.85
CA TRP A 213 4.60 5.07 4.65
C TRP A 213 4.51 6.41 5.37
N VAL A 214 4.93 6.48 6.64
CA VAL A 214 4.91 7.74 7.39
C VAL A 214 5.89 8.75 6.81
N TYR A 215 7.10 8.31 6.51
CA TYR A 215 8.11 9.19 5.94
C TYR A 215 7.64 9.77 4.62
N GLY A 216 7.33 8.90 3.66
CA GLY A 216 7.01 9.28 2.29
C GLY A 216 5.73 10.10 2.18
N ALA A 217 4.68 9.78 2.95
CA ALA A 217 3.40 10.48 2.86
C ALA A 217 3.29 11.74 3.72
N TYR A 218 4.10 11.87 4.79
CA TYR A 218 3.85 12.92 5.80
C TYR A 218 5.08 13.66 6.28
N ALA A 219 6.26 13.06 6.30
CA ALA A 219 7.39 13.60 7.06
C ALA A 219 8.56 14.10 6.22
N GLN A 220 8.49 14.04 4.89
CA GLN A 220 9.60 14.46 4.05
C GLN A 220 9.91 15.96 4.18
N PRO A 221 11.20 16.34 4.17
CA PRO A 221 12.41 15.49 4.14
C PRO A 221 12.89 15.01 5.53
N ALA A 222 12.13 15.31 6.59
CA ALA A 222 12.51 15.17 8.00
C ALA A 222 12.34 13.74 8.55
N ARG A 223 13.22 12.81 8.14
CA ARG A 223 13.24 11.40 8.64
C ARG A 223 13.29 11.31 10.16
N GLU A 224 13.96 12.24 10.83
CA GLU A 224 14.09 12.32 12.28
C GLU A 224 12.77 12.57 13.01
N LYS A 225 11.73 12.99 12.29
CA LYS A 225 10.36 13.16 12.82
C LYS A 225 9.59 11.85 12.87
N VAL A 226 10.06 10.81 12.19
CA VAL A 226 9.41 9.50 12.15
C VAL A 226 9.89 8.64 13.30
N THR A 227 8.95 8.14 14.09
CA THR A 227 9.21 7.20 15.17
C THR A 227 8.44 5.91 14.93
N THR A 228 9.10 4.77 15.13
CA THR A 228 8.46 3.44 15.04
C THR A 228 8.40 2.81 16.42
N GLY A 229 7.21 2.38 16.81
CA GLY A 229 7.00 1.63 18.04
C GLY A 229 7.64 0.23 18.01
N PRO A 230 7.54 -0.53 19.11
CA PRO A 230 8.04 -1.89 19.14
C PRO A 230 7.34 -2.76 18.10
N VAL A 231 8.10 -3.68 17.50
CA VAL A 231 7.55 -4.76 16.69
C VAL A 231 6.98 -5.81 17.65
N THR A 232 5.75 -6.24 17.43
CA THR A 232 5.06 -7.20 18.30
C THR A 232 4.44 -8.33 17.48
N SER A 233 4.30 -9.52 18.07
CA SER A 233 3.56 -10.62 17.44
C SER A 233 2.07 -10.32 17.40
N PHE A 234 1.41 -10.67 16.30
CA PHE A 234 -0.03 -10.54 16.15
C PHE A 234 -0.61 -11.76 15.43
N THR A 235 -1.82 -12.16 15.82
CA THR A 235 -2.57 -13.23 15.16
C THR A 235 -3.93 -12.69 14.73
N THR A 236 -4.26 -12.84 13.44
CA THR A 236 -5.54 -12.43 12.87
C THR A 236 -6.67 -13.37 13.31
N ALA A 237 -7.92 -13.01 13.06
CA ALA A 237 -9.07 -13.87 13.35
C ALA A 237 -9.08 -15.15 12.49
N SER A 238 -8.43 -15.14 11.33
CA SER A 238 -8.25 -16.33 10.48
C SER A 238 -7.08 -17.22 10.93
N GLY A 239 -6.29 -16.81 11.92
CA GLY A 239 -5.17 -17.58 12.46
C GLY A 239 -3.80 -17.25 11.86
N ILE A 240 -3.70 -16.27 10.95
CA ILE A 240 -2.40 -15.84 10.39
C ILE A 240 -1.59 -15.18 11.51
N THR A 241 -0.40 -15.69 11.76
CA THR A 241 0.53 -15.14 12.75
C THR A 241 1.67 -14.41 12.06
N GLY A 242 2.02 -13.24 12.56
CA GLY A 242 3.05 -12.39 11.99
C GLY A 242 3.50 -11.30 12.95
N SER A 243 4.17 -10.30 12.39
CA SER A 243 4.75 -9.16 13.12
C SER A 243 4.02 -7.89 12.76
N VAL A 244 3.72 -7.05 13.75
CA VAL A 244 3.08 -5.74 13.55
C VAL A 244 3.92 -4.63 14.18
N ALA A 245 4.04 -3.50 13.49
CA ALA A 245 4.58 -2.27 14.04
C ALA A 245 3.74 -1.07 13.59
N THR A 246 3.81 0.00 14.38
CA THR A 246 3.16 1.27 14.09
C THR A 246 4.18 2.39 14.14
N SER A 247 4.19 3.23 13.13
CA SER A 247 5.02 4.43 13.04
C SER A 247 4.17 5.69 13.06
N ARG A 248 4.75 6.79 13.53
CA ARG A 248 4.12 8.11 13.58
C ARG A 248 5.13 9.20 13.28
N SER A 249 4.70 10.26 12.61
CA SER A 249 5.42 11.53 12.59
C SER A 249 4.86 12.48 13.66
N LEU A 250 5.70 13.39 14.14
CA LEU A 250 5.29 14.42 15.10
C LEU A 250 5.98 15.75 14.81
N GLY A 251 5.20 16.82 14.69
CA GLY A 251 5.71 18.17 14.51
C GLY A 251 6.45 18.34 13.19
N VAL A 252 5.91 17.78 12.11
CA VAL A 252 6.30 18.10 10.74
C VAL A 252 5.94 19.56 10.42
N ALA A 253 6.81 20.25 9.68
CA ALA A 253 6.54 21.60 9.21
C ALA A 253 5.35 21.61 8.24
N LYS A 254 4.44 22.58 8.41
CA LYS A 254 3.30 22.78 7.51
C LYS A 254 3.66 23.81 6.47
N GLU A 255 4.16 23.37 5.32
CA GLU A 255 4.51 24.25 4.21
C GLU A 255 3.28 24.52 3.34
N ASN A 256 2.45 23.49 3.16
CA ASN A 256 1.22 23.49 2.38
C ASN A 256 -0.01 23.22 3.26
N LYS A 257 -1.19 23.46 2.69
CA LYS A 257 -2.48 23.33 3.39
C LYS A 257 -2.73 21.90 3.91
N CYS A 258 -2.31 20.89 3.16
CA CYS A 258 -2.57 19.48 3.48
C CYS A 258 -1.43 18.82 4.27
N ASP A 259 -0.35 19.56 4.55
CA ASP A 259 0.75 19.03 5.36
C ASP A 259 0.32 18.82 6.82
N GLY A 260 0.70 17.67 7.36
CA GLY A 260 0.39 17.29 8.73
C GLY A 260 1.12 16.03 9.15
N ASP A 261 1.03 15.74 10.45
CA ASP A 261 1.54 14.49 10.99
C ASP A 261 0.70 13.31 10.47
N GLY A 262 1.31 12.14 10.43
CA GLY A 262 0.69 10.92 9.96
C GLY A 262 1.09 9.71 10.79
N LYS A 263 0.38 8.62 10.55
CA LYS A 263 0.68 7.33 11.16
C LYS A 263 0.50 6.21 10.16
N ALA A 264 1.23 5.12 10.36
CA ALA A 264 1.05 3.90 9.60
C ALA A 264 1.18 2.68 10.50
N THR A 265 0.40 1.64 10.23
CA THR A 265 0.52 0.33 10.88
C THR A 265 0.70 -0.72 9.81
N THR A 266 1.76 -1.53 9.94
CA THR A 266 2.03 -2.62 9.00
C THR A 266 2.06 -3.93 9.76
N PHE A 267 1.34 -4.91 9.25
CA PHE A 267 1.38 -6.31 9.67
C PHE A 267 2.00 -7.14 8.55
N ALA A 268 3.09 -7.82 8.85
CA ALA A 268 3.79 -8.70 7.92
C ALA A 268 3.69 -10.15 8.38
N PHE A 269 3.47 -11.06 7.45
CA PHE A 269 3.34 -12.48 7.69
C PHE A 269 3.95 -13.27 6.55
N LYS A 270 4.16 -14.56 6.79
CA LYS A 270 4.53 -15.52 5.75
C LYS A 270 3.24 -16.20 5.27
N ALA A 271 2.92 -16.07 4.00
CA ALA A 271 1.77 -16.72 3.38
C ALA A 271 1.98 -18.23 3.23
N ALA A 272 0.92 -18.96 2.88
CA ALA A 272 0.95 -20.43 2.79
C ALA A 272 1.92 -20.98 1.74
N ASP A 273 2.13 -20.24 0.65
CA ASP A 273 3.12 -20.52 -0.40
C ASP A 273 4.57 -20.26 0.03
N GLY A 274 4.75 -19.53 1.14
CA GLY A 274 6.02 -19.18 1.73
C GLY A 274 6.49 -17.76 1.45
N ASP A 275 5.72 -16.98 0.69
CA ASP A 275 6.05 -15.60 0.37
C ASP A 275 5.86 -14.68 1.58
N LEU A 276 6.64 -13.61 1.63
CA LEU A 276 6.49 -12.59 2.66
C LEU A 276 5.51 -11.52 2.19
N VAL A 277 4.40 -11.39 2.90
CA VAL A 277 3.31 -10.49 2.56
C VAL A 277 3.08 -9.50 3.69
N SER A 278 2.62 -8.30 3.36
CA SER A 278 2.20 -7.33 4.37
C SER A 278 0.89 -6.65 4.04
N TRP A 279 0.09 -6.43 5.07
CA TRP A 279 -1.01 -5.48 5.09
C TRP A 279 -0.53 -4.18 5.74
N SER A 280 -0.82 -3.04 5.12
CA SER A 280 -0.50 -1.72 5.66
C SER A 280 -1.73 -0.83 5.70
N PHE A 281 -1.81 -0.02 6.76
CA PHE A 281 -2.66 1.16 6.87
C PHE A 281 -1.75 2.39 6.97
N PHE A 282 -2.09 3.48 6.30
CA PHE A 282 -1.54 4.81 6.58
C PHE A 282 -2.64 5.87 6.57
N GLY A 283 -2.46 6.95 7.34
CA GLY A 283 -3.43 8.05 7.40
C GLY A 283 -2.97 9.23 8.24
N ALA A 284 -3.70 10.34 8.14
CA ALA A 284 -3.41 11.55 8.90
C ALA A 284 -3.54 11.31 10.41
N ALA A 285 -2.65 11.95 11.19
CA ALA A 285 -2.60 11.88 12.64
C ALA A 285 -2.73 13.28 13.26
N GLY A 286 -3.25 13.35 14.50
CA GLY A 286 -3.47 14.61 15.22
C GLY A 286 -4.62 15.46 14.67
N VAL A 287 -5.48 14.89 13.81
CA VAL A 287 -6.64 15.57 13.24
C VAL A 287 -7.94 15.04 13.86
N GLY A 288 -8.99 15.87 13.91
CA GLY A 288 -10.26 15.49 14.56
C GLY A 288 -10.94 14.26 13.95
N GLU A 289 -10.62 13.94 12.69
CA GLU A 289 -11.17 12.80 11.96
C GLU A 289 -10.18 11.63 11.84
N GLU A 290 -9.07 11.66 12.58
CA GLU A 290 -8.05 10.60 12.59
C GLU A 290 -8.70 9.23 12.82
N VAL A 291 -8.34 8.24 12.00
CA VAL A 291 -8.82 6.86 12.14
C VAL A 291 -8.29 6.29 13.45
N PRO A 292 -9.13 5.91 14.44
CA PRO A 292 -8.63 5.42 15.72
C PRO A 292 -7.83 4.12 15.59
N ASP A 293 -6.80 3.94 16.42
CA ASP A 293 -5.97 2.71 16.44
C ASP A 293 -6.82 1.44 16.65
N ALA A 294 -7.91 1.56 17.41
CA ALA A 294 -8.87 0.46 17.60
C ALA A 294 -9.54 0.04 16.28
N THR A 295 -9.87 1.01 15.40
CA THR A 295 -10.41 0.74 14.07
C THR A 295 -9.37 0.09 13.17
N VAL A 296 -8.13 0.64 13.16
CA VAL A 296 -6.99 0.06 12.41
C VAL A 296 -6.76 -1.40 12.83
N ARG A 297 -6.75 -1.66 14.14
CA ARG A 297 -6.59 -3.02 14.68
C ARG A 297 -7.78 -3.93 14.35
N ARG A 298 -9.00 -3.39 14.28
CA ARG A 298 -10.18 -4.17 13.88
C ARG A 298 -10.14 -4.56 12.41
N ILE A 299 -9.69 -3.67 11.53
CA ILE A 299 -9.42 -3.98 10.12
C ILE A 299 -8.35 -5.06 10.01
N LEU A 300 -7.20 -4.86 10.66
CA LEU A 300 -6.10 -5.83 10.68
C LEU A 300 -6.55 -7.24 11.13
N ARG A 301 -7.43 -7.34 12.14
CA ARG A 301 -7.95 -8.65 12.60
C ARG A 301 -8.63 -9.47 11.49
N THR A 302 -9.11 -8.85 10.42
CA THR A 302 -9.85 -9.51 9.33
C THR A 302 -8.96 -9.98 8.18
N VAL A 303 -7.65 -9.69 8.23
CA VAL A 303 -6.68 -10.14 7.24
C VAL A 303 -6.69 -11.67 7.18
N ARG A 304 -6.85 -12.19 5.97
CA ARG A 304 -7.00 -13.62 5.67
C ARG A 304 -6.46 -13.94 4.29
N GLU A 305 -5.99 -15.18 4.11
CA GLU A 305 -5.69 -15.75 2.81
C GLU A 305 -6.98 -16.34 2.21
N TYR A 306 -7.07 -16.34 0.89
CA TYR A 306 -8.13 -16.94 0.11
C TYR A 306 -7.58 -17.45 -1.22
N THR A 307 -8.29 -18.38 -1.86
CA THR A 307 -7.96 -18.84 -3.21
C THR A 307 -8.81 -18.03 -4.19
N PRO A 308 -8.19 -17.20 -5.06
CA PRO A 308 -8.91 -16.54 -6.13
C PRO A 308 -9.59 -17.56 -7.04
N ALA A 309 -10.74 -17.22 -7.61
CA ALA A 309 -11.31 -18.04 -8.68
C ALA A 309 -10.35 -18.00 -9.87
N ASP A 310 -10.05 -19.15 -10.48
CA ASP A 310 -9.09 -19.27 -11.60
C ASP A 310 -9.22 -18.09 -12.57
N SER A 311 -8.15 -17.29 -12.68
CA SER A 311 -8.05 -16.13 -13.56
C SER A 311 -7.79 -16.52 -15.01
#